data_AF-A0A418AKE3-F1
#
_entry.id   AF-A0A418AKE3-F1
#
_cell.length_a   1.000
_cell.length_b   1.000
_cell.length_c   1.000
_cell.angle_alpha   90.00
_cell.angle_beta   90.00
_cell.angle_gamma   90.00
#
_symmetry.space_group_name_H-M   'P 1'
#
loop_
_entity.id
_entity.type
_entity.pdbx_description
1 polymer ?
#
loop_
_entity_poly.entity_id
_entity_poly.type
_entity_poly.pdbx_seq_one_letter_code
_entity_poly.pdbx_strand_id
1 'polypeptide(L)'
;MMQWVKRNHKDWLITYLASKKSEAVAFNSFRSLLLRFAQRHRFRHRVPCVNKVTQSVFDEVWLGYAASLWDKYAEYDRSQIYNVDETAVFYDMPPGPTLAEIGKSSRVSKG
;
A
#
# COMPACT_ATOMS: atom_id res chain seq x y z
N MET A 1 -1.73 10.86 -7.12
CA MET A 1 -0.64 11.82 -7.46
C MET A 1 -0.79 12.43 -8.84
N MET A 2 -0.78 11.64 -9.93
CA MET A 2 -0.93 12.19 -11.29
C MET A 2 -2.20 13.05 -11.46
N GLN A 3 -3.35 12.55 -10.99
CA GLN A 3 -4.58 13.34 -11.05
C GLN A 3 -4.52 14.63 -10.22
N TRP A 4 -3.84 14.60 -9.07
CA TRP A 4 -3.68 15.79 -8.23
C TRP A 4 -2.85 16.87 -8.95
N VAL A 5 -1.75 16.49 -9.63
CA VAL A 5 -0.95 17.42 -10.44
C VAL A 5 -1.78 17.97 -11.60
N LYS A 6 -2.55 17.11 -12.29
CA LYS A 6 -3.45 17.56 -13.38
C LYS A 6 -4.50 18.57 -12.92
N ARG A 7 -5.03 18.42 -11.70
CA ARG A 7 -6.05 19.32 -11.14
C ARG A 7 -5.48 20.62 -10.60
N ASN A 8 -4.32 20.58 -9.94
CA ASN A 8 -3.79 21.72 -9.17
C ASN A 8 -2.63 22.46 -9.85
N HIS A 9 -1.91 21.83 -10.78
CA HIS A 9 -0.71 22.38 -11.42
C HIS A 9 -0.74 22.15 -12.94
N LYS A 10 -1.89 22.38 -13.57
CA LYS A 10 -2.12 22.10 -14.98
C LYS A 10 -1.17 22.88 -15.91
N ASP A 11 -1.01 24.19 -15.68
CA ASP A 11 -0.19 25.04 -16.55
C ASP A 11 1.30 24.68 -16.46
N TRP A 12 1.76 24.40 -15.24
CA TRP A 12 3.09 23.86 -15.02
C TRP A 12 3.28 22.50 -15.72
N LEU A 13 2.28 21.60 -15.63
CA LEU A 13 2.34 20.29 -16.27
C LEU A 13 2.42 20.41 -17.80
N ILE A 14 1.63 21.29 -18.42
CA ILE A 14 1.66 21.54 -19.86
C ILE A 14 3.05 22.03 -20.27
N THR A 15 3.56 23.05 -19.57
CA THR A 15 4.89 23.63 -19.84
C THR A 15 6.00 22.59 -19.67
N TYR A 16 5.94 21.79 -18.60
CA TYR A 16 6.91 20.74 -18.31
C TYR A 16 6.93 19.65 -19.39
N LEU A 17 5.75 19.22 -19.87
CA LEU A 17 5.65 18.19 -20.91
C LEU A 17 6.11 18.72 -22.27
N ALA A 18 5.77 19.97 -22.61
CA ALA A 18 6.21 20.63 -23.84
C ALA A 18 7.74 20.82 -23.90
N SER A 19 8.41 20.88 -22.74
CA SER A 19 9.87 20.99 -22.64
C SER A 19 10.64 19.74 -23.12
N LYS A 20 9.96 18.65 -23.50
CA LYS A 20 10.56 17.33 -23.72
C LYS A 20 10.61 17.00 -25.21
N LYS A 21 11.59 16.20 -25.60
CA LYS A 21 11.91 15.90 -27.01
C LYS A 21 10.81 15.14 -27.75
N SER A 22 10.01 14.36 -27.05
CA SER A 22 8.87 13.62 -27.61
C SER A 22 7.85 13.33 -26.52
N GLU A 23 6.62 13.01 -26.91
CA GLU A 23 5.54 12.67 -25.98
C GLU A 23 5.89 11.44 -25.12
N ALA A 24 6.47 10.40 -25.71
CA ALA A 24 6.93 9.22 -24.98
C ALA A 24 7.98 9.56 -23.91
N VAL A 25 8.94 10.43 -24.24
CA VAL A 25 9.94 10.92 -23.28
C VAL A 25 9.28 11.81 -22.22
N ALA A 26 8.31 12.63 -22.61
CA ALA A 26 7.56 13.48 -21.70
C ALA A 26 6.83 12.67 -20.63
N PHE A 27 6.08 11.67 -21.07
CA PHE A 27 5.36 10.77 -20.19
C PHE A 27 6.31 10.00 -19.25
N ASN A 28 7.36 9.38 -19.79
CA ASN A 28 8.31 8.60 -18.99
C ASN A 28 9.07 9.45 -17.98
N SER A 29 9.49 10.66 -18.37
CA SER A 29 10.16 11.59 -17.47
C SER A 29 9.24 12.08 -16.35
N PHE A 30 7.99 12.40 -16.68
CA PHE A 30 6.99 12.82 -15.69
C PHE A 30 6.64 11.67 -14.73
N ARG A 31 6.40 10.46 -15.25
CA ARG A 31 6.19 9.26 -14.43
C ARG A 31 7.36 9.03 -13.47
N SER A 32 8.59 9.15 -13.96
CA SER A 32 9.79 8.98 -13.14
C SER A 32 9.89 10.04 -12.04
N LEU A 33 9.55 11.30 -12.34
CA LEU A 33 9.50 12.37 -11.35
C LEU A 33 8.50 12.06 -10.23
N LEU A 34 7.28 11.63 -10.59
CA LEU A 34 6.26 11.25 -9.61
C LEU A 34 6.68 10.05 -8.76
N LEU A 35 7.31 9.04 -9.37
CA LEU A 35 7.80 7.86 -8.65
C LEU A 35 8.92 8.22 -7.67
N ARG A 36 9.87 9.08 -8.05
CA ARG A 36 10.93 9.56 -7.14
C ARG A 36 10.35 10.36 -5.98
N PHE A 37 9.37 11.23 -6.25
CA PHE A 37 8.66 11.95 -5.20
C PHE A 37 7.97 10.97 -4.23
N ALA A 38 7.22 10.01 -4.76
CA ALA A 38 6.57 8.98 -3.96
C ALA A 38 7.58 8.22 -3.09
N GLN A 39 8.69 7.77 -3.67
CA GLN A 39 9.74 7.05 -2.94
C GLN A 39 10.36 7.87 -1.81
N ARG A 40 10.63 9.17 -2.05
CA ARG A 40 11.18 10.11 -1.07
C ARG A 40 10.21 10.34 0.10
N HIS A 41 8.92 10.45 -0.20
CA HIS A 41 7.87 10.63 0.80
C HIS A 41 7.33 9.29 1.34
N ARG A 42 8.16 8.24 1.35
CA ARG A 42 7.87 6.94 1.96
C ARG A 42 6.63 6.24 1.39
N PHE A 43 6.25 6.51 0.14
CA PHE A 43 5.31 5.66 -0.58
C PHE A 43 6.05 4.48 -1.22
N ARG A 44 5.39 3.32 -1.22
CA ARG A 44 5.88 2.08 -1.83
C ARG A 44 4.75 1.38 -2.56
N HIS A 45 5.11 0.59 -3.55
CA HIS A 45 4.19 -0.31 -4.22
C HIS A 45 3.74 -1.37 -3.22
N ARG A 46 2.44 -1.45 -2.95
CA ARG A 46 1.82 -2.41 -2.04
C ARG A 46 0.63 -3.05 -2.74
N VAL A 47 0.44 -4.34 -2.49
CA VAL A 47 -0.78 -5.04 -2.92
C VAL A 47 -1.94 -4.49 -2.09
N PRO A 48 -3.04 -4.05 -2.73
CA PRO A 48 -4.21 -3.63 -1.98
C PRO A 48 -4.82 -4.83 -1.24
N CYS A 49 -5.03 -4.67 0.06
CA CYS A 49 -5.72 -5.69 0.87
C CYS A 49 -7.15 -5.21 1.16
N VAL A 50 -8.12 -6.08 0.93
CA VAL A 50 -9.53 -5.82 1.26
C VAL A 50 -9.80 -6.46 2.63
N ASN A 51 -10.07 -5.63 3.63
CA ASN A 51 -10.49 -6.12 4.95
C ASN A 51 -12.01 -6.24 5.02
N LYS A 52 -12.49 -7.30 5.68
CA LYS A 52 -13.92 -7.51 5.93
C LYS A 52 -14.47 -6.64 7.09
N VAL A 53 -13.58 -6.06 7.91
CA VAL A 53 -13.91 -5.30 9.13
C VAL A 53 -13.11 -3.99 9.23
N THR A 54 -13.60 -3.05 10.04
CA THR A 54 -12.93 -1.76 10.28
C THR A 54 -11.67 -1.93 11.13
N GLN A 55 -10.76 -0.94 11.08
CA GLN A 55 -9.50 -0.99 11.83
C GLN A 55 -9.73 -1.04 13.34
N SER A 56 -10.65 -0.22 13.85
CA SER A 56 -10.94 -0.14 15.29
C SER A 56 -11.44 -1.47 15.84
N VAL A 57 -12.35 -2.13 15.13
CA VAL A 57 -12.88 -3.44 15.51
C VAL A 57 -11.77 -4.49 15.47
N PHE A 58 -10.89 -4.43 14.46
CA PHE A 58 -9.76 -5.35 14.39
C PHE A 58 -8.78 -5.17 15.55
N ASP A 59 -8.42 -3.92 15.88
CA ASP A 59 -7.48 -3.60 16.95
C ASP A 59 -8.03 -4.04 18.32
N GLU A 60 -9.33 -3.85 18.57
CA GLU A 60 -10.01 -4.27 19.78
C GLU A 60 -10.03 -5.81 19.93
N VAL A 61 -10.45 -6.52 18.88
CA VAL A 61 -10.46 -7.99 18.86
C VAL A 61 -9.04 -8.54 19.03
N TRP A 62 -8.05 -7.92 18.37
CA TRP A 62 -6.67 -8.34 18.45
C TRP A 62 -6.10 -8.19 19.88
N LEU A 63 -6.39 -7.09 20.57
CA LEU A 63 -5.94 -6.89 21.95
C LEU A 63 -6.54 -7.93 22.91
N GLY A 64 -7.84 -8.20 22.81
CA GLY A 64 -8.50 -9.24 23.62
C GLY A 64 -7.95 -10.64 23.33
N TYR A 65 -7.72 -10.95 22.05
CA TYR A 65 -7.14 -12.23 21.65
C TYR A 65 -5.69 -12.38 22.13
N ALA A 66 -4.87 -11.33 22.01
CA ALA A 66 -3.48 -11.35 22.50
C ALA A 66 -3.42 -11.56 24.01
N ALA A 67 -4.28 -10.89 24.78
CA ALA A 67 -4.36 -11.08 26.23
C ALA A 67 -4.72 -12.52 26.60
N SER A 68 -5.79 -13.07 26.02
CA SER A 68 -6.22 -14.45 26.28
C SER A 68 -5.21 -15.51 25.81
N LEU A 69 -4.52 -15.27 24.70
CA LEU A 69 -3.50 -16.17 24.19
C LEU A 69 -2.31 -16.25 25.16
N TRP A 70 -1.81 -15.12 25.63
CA TRP A 70 -0.70 -15.12 26.57
C TRP A 70 -1.11 -15.56 27.97
N ASP A 71 -2.32 -15.26 28.44
CA ASP A 71 -2.83 -15.80 29.70
C ASP A 71 -2.80 -17.34 29.71
N LYS A 72 -3.18 -17.96 28.60
CA LYS A 72 -3.27 -19.41 28.48
C LYS A 72 -1.96 -20.12 28.13
N TYR A 73 -1.08 -19.46 27.38
CA TYR A 73 0.10 -20.12 26.80
C TYR A 73 1.44 -19.49 27.20
N ALA A 74 1.48 -18.52 28.13
CA ALA A 74 2.73 -17.87 28.56
C ALA A 74 3.76 -18.82 29.18
N GLU A 75 3.33 -19.96 29.72
CA GLU A 75 4.22 -20.96 30.32
C GLU A 75 5.02 -21.78 29.31
N TYR A 76 4.57 -21.83 28.05
CA TYR A 76 5.26 -22.56 26.99
C TYR A 76 6.46 -21.75 26.49
N ASP A 77 7.57 -22.45 26.24
CA ASP A 77 8.72 -21.81 25.62
C ASP A 77 8.38 -21.36 24.19
N ARG A 78 8.91 -20.20 23.79
CA ARG A 78 8.61 -19.62 22.47
C ARG A 78 9.04 -20.53 21.32
N SER A 79 10.02 -21.42 21.51
CA SER A 79 10.43 -22.41 20.50
C SER A 79 9.36 -23.46 20.21
N GLN A 80 8.36 -23.60 21.09
CA GLN A 80 7.25 -24.54 20.94
C GLN A 80 6.01 -23.90 20.31
N ILE A 81 6.04 -22.59 20.03
CA ILE A 81 4.93 -21.87 19.41
C ILE A 81 5.18 -21.78 17.90
N TYR A 82 4.40 -22.53 17.13
CA TYR A 82 4.48 -22.54 15.67
C TYR A 82 3.42 -21.64 15.05
N ASN A 83 3.83 -20.76 14.14
CA ASN A 83 2.90 -19.99 13.32
C ASN A 83 2.36 -20.89 12.21
N VAL A 84 1.03 -20.91 12.04
CA VAL A 84 0.35 -21.65 10.98
C VAL A 84 -0.61 -20.70 10.29
N ASP A 85 -0.44 -20.51 8.99
CA ASP A 85 -1.37 -19.77 8.16
C ASP A 85 -1.56 -20.43 6.79
N GLU A 86 -2.70 -20.14 6.17
CA GLU A 86 -2.98 -20.56 4.80
C GLU A 86 -2.65 -19.39 3.86
N THR A 87 -1.67 -19.60 2.99
CA THR A 87 -1.42 -18.69 1.87
C THR A 87 -2.13 -19.24 0.64
N ALA A 88 -3.23 -18.59 0.24
CA ALA A 88 -3.92 -18.93 -1.00
C ALA A 88 -2.98 -18.74 -2.20
N VAL A 89 -2.82 -19.79 -3.01
CA VAL A 89 -2.11 -19.72 -4.29
C VAL A 89 -3.12 -19.34 -5.36
N PHE A 90 -3.00 -18.12 -5.89
CA PHE A 90 -3.86 -17.64 -6.97
C PHE A 90 -3.22 -17.93 -8.32
N TYR A 91 -3.97 -18.62 -9.21
CA TYR A 91 -3.58 -18.79 -10.62
C TYR A 91 -3.87 -17.53 -11.46
N ASP A 92 -4.78 -16.68 -11.00
CA ASP A 92 -5.07 -15.39 -11.62
C ASP A 92 -4.04 -14.32 -11.25
N MET A 93 -3.80 -13.40 -12.19
CA MET A 93 -2.83 -12.32 -12.02
C MET A 93 -3.12 -11.54 -10.73
N PRO A 94 -2.18 -11.50 -9.78
CA PRO A 94 -2.41 -10.88 -8.49
C PRO A 94 -2.77 -9.39 -8.68
N PRO A 95 -3.57 -8.80 -7.77
CA PRO A 95 -3.99 -7.41 -7.88
C PRO A 95 -2.79 -6.50 -8.12
N GLY A 96 -2.88 -5.66 -9.15
CA GLY A 96 -1.80 -4.74 -9.51
C GLY A 96 -1.38 -3.88 -8.30
N PRO A 97 -0.08 -3.77 -8.01
CA PRO A 97 0.40 -3.02 -6.86
C PRO A 97 0.05 -1.54 -7.00
N THR A 98 -0.43 -0.94 -5.91
CA THR A 98 -0.74 0.50 -5.83
C THR A 98 0.24 1.20 -4.90
N LEU A 99 0.52 2.49 -5.12
CA LEU A 99 1.35 3.29 -4.21
C LEU A 99 0.59 3.59 -2.92
N ALA A 100 1.13 3.15 -1.78
CA ALA A 100 0.63 3.46 -0.45
C ALA A 100 1.80 3.93 0.45
N GLU A 101 1.49 4.82 1.40
CA GLU A 101 2.47 5.33 2.36
C GLU A 101 2.87 4.23 3.35
N ILE A 102 4.16 4.11 3.66
CA ILE A 102 4.68 3.13 4.64
C ILE A 102 4.05 3.42 6.01
N GLY A 103 3.50 2.37 6.64
CA GLY A 103 2.82 2.47 7.92
C GLY A 103 1.36 2.94 7.80
N LYS A 104 0.93 3.34 6.60
CA LYS A 104 -0.48 3.54 6.28
C LYS A 104 -1.04 2.34 5.53
N SER A 105 -2.36 2.32 5.47
CA SER A 105 -3.08 1.25 4.79
C SER A 105 -2.97 1.37 3.27
N SER A 106 -2.79 0.24 2.58
CA SER A 106 -2.93 0.11 1.11
C SER A 106 -4.38 -0.14 0.68
N ARG A 107 -5.36 0.12 1.57
CA ARG A 107 -6.80 -0.05 1.33
C ARG A 107 -7.25 0.70 0.07
N VAL A 108 -8.03 0.02 -0.75
CA VAL A 108 -8.81 0.60 -1.85
C VAL A 108 -10.29 0.31 -1.56
N SER A 109 -11.17 1.31 -1.67
CA SER A 109 -12.60 1.02 -1.58
C SER A 109 -13.02 0.25 -2.82
N LYS A 110 -13.96 -0.69 -2.67
CA LYS A 110 -14.79 -1.05 -3.81
C LYS A 110 -15.71 0.15 -4.08
N GLY A 111 -15.83 0.54 -5.34
CA GLY A 111 -16.82 1.51 -5.76
C GLY A 111 -18.22 1.03 -5.43
#